data_AF-A0A7V8GKP1-F1
#
_entry.id   AF-A0A7V8GKP1-F1
#
_cell.length_a   1.000
_cell.length_b   1.000
_cell.length_c   1.000
_cell.angle_alpha   90.00
_cell.angle_beta   90.00
_cell.angle_gamma   90.00
#
_symmetry.space_group_name_H-M   'P 1'
#
loop_
_entity.id
_entity.type
_entity.pdbx_description
1 polymer ?
#
loop_
_entity_poly.entity_id
_entity_poly.type
_entity_poly.pdbx_seq_one_letter_code
_entity_poly.pdbx_strand_id
1 'polypeptide(L)'
;MPPSDRSAPHGTGTALPSPPAWPLAAARVLGGTGAGLLVWLSVSNVLLPAPGGQLQAVASLRVGALGLALALAALALPALLRRPSRPDPWRGRALIAWGLALLAGTTMLGLQLRPLPGWTLLVALATCLCALAAVAGLALTGHGGGTAAPLRLPTRLALALLAGAAVLFALIALRWPGAGVGTGPVPSLLLLGAAAGALLLAAWHGDGGLRRGRRWLALVLLAPLPWLLALLLYAVPGWATTVWPLVAASVLAGALLEQRQGGMAAG
;
A
#
# COMPACT_ATOMS: atom_id res chain seq x y z
N MET A 1 -63.14 -18.12 31.36
CA MET A 1 -61.95 -18.74 30.73
C MET A 1 -61.04 -17.62 30.27
N PRO A 2 -59.82 -17.51 30.80
CA PRO A 2 -58.94 -16.35 30.59
C PRO A 2 -58.20 -16.43 29.24
N PRO A 3 -57.76 -15.29 28.66
CA PRO A 3 -56.83 -15.28 27.54
C PRO A 3 -55.44 -15.69 28.04
N SER A 4 -54.89 -16.76 27.45
CA SER A 4 -53.53 -17.22 27.70
C SER A 4 -52.52 -16.31 26.98
N ASP A 5 -51.86 -15.45 27.76
CA ASP A 5 -50.58 -14.83 27.42
C ASP A 5 -49.53 -15.93 27.22
N ARG A 6 -49.07 -16.12 25.97
CA ARG A 6 -47.80 -16.81 25.70
C ARG A 6 -46.74 -15.76 25.43
N SER A 7 -46.06 -15.38 26.50
CA SER A 7 -44.74 -14.77 26.50
C SER A 7 -43.79 -15.51 25.56
N ALA A 8 -43.40 -14.86 24.46
CA ALA A 8 -42.31 -15.30 23.63
C ALA A 8 -40.98 -15.13 24.40
N PRO A 9 -40.10 -16.15 24.45
CA PRO A 9 -38.79 -15.99 25.05
C PRO A 9 -37.98 -15.00 24.21
N HIS A 10 -37.64 -13.85 24.81
CA HIS A 10 -36.56 -12.99 24.34
C HIS A 10 -35.26 -13.79 24.35
N GLY A 11 -34.96 -14.42 23.22
CA GLY A 11 -33.63 -14.94 22.93
C GLY A 11 -32.67 -13.76 22.92
N THR A 12 -32.03 -13.51 24.06
CA THR A 12 -30.81 -12.71 24.16
C THR A 12 -29.72 -13.45 23.40
N GLY A 13 -29.75 -13.33 22.07
CA GLY A 13 -28.61 -13.66 21.24
C GLY A 13 -27.46 -12.75 21.68
N THR A 14 -26.55 -13.31 22.46
CA THR A 14 -25.26 -12.71 22.77
C THR A 14 -24.53 -12.54 21.43
N ALA A 15 -24.74 -11.39 20.79
CA ALA A 15 -23.98 -10.98 19.63
C ALA A 15 -22.51 -10.97 20.06
N LEU A 16 -21.76 -11.99 19.62
CA LEU A 16 -20.33 -12.06 19.86
C LEU A 16 -19.71 -10.72 19.43
N PRO A 17 -18.83 -10.12 20.25
CA PRO A 17 -18.21 -8.86 19.92
C PRO A 17 -17.55 -8.98 18.55
N SER A 18 -17.95 -8.11 17.63
CA SER A 18 -17.39 -8.06 16.29
C SER A 18 -15.87 -7.87 16.42
N PRO A 19 -15.04 -8.71 15.77
CA PRO A 19 -13.60 -8.57 15.89
C PRO A 19 -13.20 -7.15 15.44
N PRO A 20 -12.20 -6.54 16.09
CA PRO A 20 -11.78 -5.19 15.75
C PRO A 20 -11.45 -5.11 14.26
N ALA A 21 -11.92 -4.07 13.57
CA ALA A 21 -11.74 -3.88 12.12
C ALA A 21 -10.36 -3.32 11.74
N TRP A 22 -9.58 -2.83 12.72
CA TRP A 22 -8.27 -2.23 12.48
C TRP A 22 -7.15 -3.15 11.96
N PRO A 23 -7.04 -4.45 12.35
CA PRO A 23 -5.95 -5.30 11.87
C PRO A 23 -6.15 -5.66 10.39
N LEU A 24 -7.40 -5.74 9.93
CA LEU A 24 -7.71 -5.99 8.53
C LEU A 24 -7.41 -4.76 7.64
N ALA A 25 -7.69 -3.55 8.15
CA ALA A 25 -7.29 -2.32 7.49
C ALA A 25 -5.76 -2.18 7.40
N ALA A 26 -5.05 -2.49 8.49
CA ALA A 26 -3.59 -2.50 8.51
C ALA A 26 -3.01 -3.52 7.52
N ALA A 27 -3.52 -4.75 7.51
CA ALA A 27 -3.15 -5.79 6.56
C ALA A 27 -3.30 -5.35 5.09
N ARG A 28 -4.40 -4.66 4.75
CA ARG A 28 -4.65 -4.13 3.40
C ARG A 28 -3.69 -3.01 3.02
N VAL A 29 -3.40 -2.09 3.94
CA VAL A 29 -2.45 -0.98 3.69
C VAL A 29 -1.03 -1.52 3.54
N LEU A 30 -0.61 -2.42 4.43
CA LEU A 30 0.71 -3.04 4.36
C LEU A 30 0.85 -3.89 3.10
N GLY A 31 -0.18 -4.67 2.75
CA GLY A 31 -0.21 -5.43 1.51
C GLY A 31 -0.14 -4.55 0.25
N GLY A 32 -0.93 -3.47 0.20
CA GLY A 32 -0.86 -2.49 -0.88
C GLY A 32 0.50 -1.80 -0.96
N THR A 33 1.12 -1.50 0.19
CA THR A 33 2.47 -0.94 0.26
C THR A 33 3.51 -1.92 -0.28
N GLY A 34 3.42 -3.20 0.09
CA GLY A 34 4.28 -4.25 -0.44
C GLY A 34 4.17 -4.40 -1.95
N ALA A 35 2.95 -4.37 -2.50
CA ALA A 35 2.73 -4.39 -3.95
C ALA A 35 3.27 -3.13 -4.64
N GLY A 36 3.07 -1.93 -4.06
CA GLY A 36 3.67 -0.69 -4.57
C GLY A 36 5.20 -0.71 -4.54
N LEU A 37 5.80 -1.30 -3.50
CA LEU A 37 7.23 -1.50 -3.40
C LEU A 37 7.74 -2.47 -4.47
N LEU A 38 7.01 -3.56 -4.76
CA LEU A 38 7.33 -4.47 -5.88
C LEU A 38 7.35 -3.72 -7.22
N VAL A 39 6.37 -2.84 -7.49
CA VAL A 39 6.35 -2.02 -8.72
C VAL A 39 7.63 -1.20 -8.85
N TRP A 40 8.01 -0.46 -7.80
CA TRP A 40 9.21 0.37 -7.85
C TRP A 40 10.49 -0.45 -7.98
N LEU A 41 10.58 -1.61 -7.33
CA LEU A 41 11.72 -2.52 -7.46
C LEU A 41 11.79 -3.13 -8.87
N SER A 42 10.66 -3.45 -9.48
CA SER A 42 10.58 -3.91 -10.88
C SER A 42 11.05 -2.83 -11.85
N VAL A 43 10.52 -1.61 -11.72
CA VAL A 43 10.95 -0.46 -12.55
C VAL A 43 12.44 -0.19 -12.38
N SER A 44 12.94 -0.23 -11.14
CA SER A 44 14.38 -0.04 -10.86
C SER A 44 15.25 -1.10 -11.51
N ASN A 45 14.80 -2.35 -11.60
CA ASN A 45 15.55 -3.43 -12.25
C ASN A 45 15.56 -3.33 -13.78
N VAL A 46 14.53 -2.71 -14.39
CA VAL A 46 14.49 -2.44 -15.82
C VAL A 46 15.39 -1.25 -16.17
N LEU A 47 15.33 -0.17 -15.39
CA LEU A 47 16.06 1.08 -15.67
C LEU A 47 17.53 1.05 -15.27
N LEU A 48 17.89 0.23 -14.27
CA LEU A 48 19.26 0.13 -13.76
C LEU A 48 19.78 -1.32 -13.90
N PRO A 49 20.03 -1.78 -15.15
CA PRO A 49 20.73 -3.03 -15.38
C PRO A 49 22.15 -2.90 -14.82
N ALA A 50 22.47 -3.78 -13.89
CA ALA A 50 23.70 -3.79 -13.09
C ALA A 50 25.00 -3.87 -13.94
N PRO A 51 25.89 -2.85 -13.95
CA PRO A 51 27.27 -2.98 -14.41
C PRO A 51 28.20 -3.32 -13.23
N GLY A 52 29.22 -4.15 -13.48
CA GLY A 52 30.09 -4.85 -12.51
C GLY A 52 30.65 -4.08 -11.29
N GLY A 53 31.01 -4.82 -10.23
CA GLY A 53 31.93 -4.38 -9.16
C GLY A 53 31.30 -3.73 -7.93
N GLN A 54 30.64 -2.57 -8.07
CA GLN A 54 29.96 -1.86 -6.95
C GLN A 54 28.61 -2.52 -6.54
N LEU A 55 28.36 -3.72 -7.04
CA LEU A 55 27.05 -4.36 -7.10
C LEU A 55 26.61 -5.09 -5.84
N GLN A 56 27.51 -5.52 -4.96
CA GLN A 56 27.14 -6.43 -3.88
C GLN A 56 26.35 -5.74 -2.75
N ALA A 57 26.68 -4.48 -2.46
CA ALA A 57 25.90 -3.65 -1.55
C ALA A 57 24.50 -3.33 -2.11
N VAL A 58 24.42 -3.10 -3.44
CA VAL A 58 23.16 -2.86 -4.15
C VAL A 58 22.32 -4.14 -4.24
N ALA A 59 22.96 -5.29 -4.47
CA ALA A 59 22.31 -6.59 -4.58
C ALA A 59 21.74 -7.04 -3.23
N SER A 60 22.49 -6.91 -2.14
CA SER A 60 21.99 -7.19 -0.79
C SER A 60 20.80 -6.31 -0.41
N LEU A 61 20.84 -5.02 -0.78
CA LEU A 61 19.69 -4.12 -0.60
C LEU A 61 18.48 -4.55 -1.44
N ARG A 62 18.69 -4.88 -2.72
CA ARG A 62 17.61 -5.32 -3.64
C ARG A 62 16.95 -6.62 -3.14
N VAL A 63 17.74 -7.60 -2.70
CA VAL A 63 17.25 -8.86 -2.13
C VAL A 63 16.46 -8.59 -0.84
N GLY A 64 17.01 -7.78 0.08
CA GLY A 64 16.31 -7.41 1.31
C GLY A 64 15.01 -6.66 1.06
N ALA A 65 15.02 -5.70 0.13
CA ALA A 65 13.84 -4.93 -0.26
C ALA A 65 12.77 -5.80 -0.94
N LEU A 66 13.15 -6.73 -1.81
CA LEU A 66 12.23 -7.69 -2.42
C LEU A 66 11.64 -8.63 -1.37
N GLY A 67 12.46 -9.12 -0.44
CA GLY A 67 12.00 -9.95 0.68
C GLY A 67 10.98 -9.20 1.56
N LEU A 68 11.26 -7.95 1.91
CA LEU A 68 10.33 -7.10 2.65
C LEU A 68 9.05 -6.83 1.85
N ALA A 69 9.18 -6.52 0.56
CA ALA A 69 8.03 -6.27 -0.32
C ALA A 69 7.10 -7.49 -0.35
N LEU A 70 7.64 -8.70 -0.55
CA LEU A 70 6.88 -9.95 -0.53
C LEU A 70 6.24 -10.22 0.84
N ALA A 71 6.97 -10.00 1.94
CA ALA A 71 6.45 -10.19 3.28
C ALA A 71 5.27 -9.25 3.57
N LEU A 72 5.42 -7.96 3.25
CA LEU A 72 4.35 -6.96 3.38
C LEU A 72 3.17 -7.30 2.48
N ALA A 73 3.44 -7.67 1.23
CA ALA A 73 2.43 -8.03 0.24
C ALA A 73 1.62 -9.25 0.72
N ALA A 74 2.27 -10.25 1.28
CA ALA A 74 1.62 -11.43 1.84
C ALA A 74 0.66 -11.11 3.02
N LEU A 75 0.84 -9.98 3.72
CA LEU A 75 -0.09 -9.57 4.79
C LEU A 75 -1.50 -9.26 4.27
N ALA A 76 -1.70 -9.01 2.97
CA ALA A 76 -3.04 -8.88 2.39
C ALA A 76 -3.80 -10.20 2.25
N LEU A 77 -3.12 -11.37 2.24
CA LEU A 77 -3.74 -12.68 2.04
C LEU A 77 -4.84 -12.98 3.07
N PRO A 78 -4.64 -12.83 4.39
CA PRO A 78 -5.69 -13.05 5.38
C PRO A 78 -6.93 -12.18 5.15
N ALA A 79 -6.72 -10.93 4.70
CA ALA A 79 -7.82 -10.00 4.41
C ALA A 79 -8.61 -10.42 3.17
N LEU A 80 -7.94 -11.04 2.19
CA LEU A 80 -8.57 -11.57 0.96
C LEU A 80 -9.18 -12.95 1.17
N LEU A 81 -8.65 -13.77 2.08
CA LEU A 81 -9.12 -15.14 2.36
C LEU A 81 -10.30 -15.19 3.35
N ARG A 82 -10.52 -14.13 4.14
CA ARG A 82 -11.72 -14.01 4.97
C ARG A 82 -12.98 -13.93 4.10
N ARG A 83 -13.93 -14.83 4.37
CA ARG A 83 -15.22 -14.89 3.65
C ARG A 83 -16.03 -13.62 3.96
N PRO A 84 -16.36 -12.78 2.96
CA PRO A 84 -17.28 -11.68 3.16
C PRO A 84 -18.70 -12.23 3.38
N SER A 85 -19.50 -11.49 4.15
CA SER A 85 -20.91 -11.81 4.39
C SER A 85 -21.80 -11.70 3.14
N ARG A 86 -21.28 -11.11 2.05
CA ARG A 86 -21.92 -11.02 0.74
C ARG A 86 -20.98 -11.53 -0.36
N PRO A 87 -21.49 -12.24 -1.38
CA PRO A 87 -20.67 -12.68 -2.50
C PRO A 87 -20.08 -11.48 -3.24
N ASP A 88 -18.75 -11.47 -3.38
CA ASP A 88 -18.00 -10.42 -4.07
C ASP A 88 -17.38 -11.01 -5.35
N PRO A 89 -17.84 -10.61 -6.55
CA PRO A 89 -17.37 -11.16 -7.82
C PRO A 89 -15.91 -10.81 -8.12
N TRP A 90 -15.36 -9.76 -7.52
CA TRP A 90 -13.99 -9.32 -7.77
C TRP A 90 -12.96 -10.03 -6.90
N ARG A 91 -13.42 -10.72 -5.84
CA ARG A 91 -12.54 -11.39 -4.88
C ARG A 91 -11.71 -12.50 -5.50
N GLY A 92 -12.30 -13.33 -6.37
CA GLY A 92 -11.57 -14.38 -7.08
C GLY A 92 -10.48 -13.82 -7.97
N ARG A 93 -10.80 -12.76 -8.73
CA ARG A 93 -9.84 -12.05 -9.60
C ARG A 93 -8.73 -11.40 -8.77
N ALA A 94 -9.06 -10.78 -7.64
CA ALA A 94 -8.10 -10.18 -6.74
C ALA A 94 -7.15 -11.23 -6.14
N LEU A 95 -7.65 -12.39 -5.73
CA LEU A 95 -6.83 -13.51 -5.23
C LEU A 95 -5.88 -14.04 -6.31
N ILE A 96 -6.35 -14.20 -7.54
CA ILE A 96 -5.52 -14.64 -8.67
C ILE A 96 -4.42 -13.60 -8.94
N ALA A 97 -4.78 -12.32 -9.06
CA ALA A 97 -3.81 -11.24 -9.28
C ALA A 97 -2.77 -11.18 -8.14
N TRP A 98 -3.20 -11.37 -6.90
CA TRP A 98 -2.31 -11.45 -5.74
C TRP A 98 -1.39 -12.65 -5.75
N GLY A 99 -1.91 -13.83 -6.09
CA GLY A 99 -1.10 -15.04 -6.24
C GLY A 99 -0.05 -14.88 -7.33
N LEU A 100 -0.44 -14.30 -8.47
CA LEU A 100 0.49 -13.99 -9.57
C LEU A 100 1.53 -12.95 -9.17
N ALA A 101 1.16 -11.91 -8.43
CA ALA A 101 2.11 -10.90 -7.96
C ALA A 101 3.15 -11.49 -6.99
N LEU A 102 2.72 -12.35 -6.07
CA LEU A 102 3.63 -13.04 -5.16
C LEU A 102 4.53 -14.02 -5.90
N LEU A 103 4.01 -14.78 -6.85
CA LEU A 103 4.79 -15.71 -7.67
C LEU A 103 5.81 -14.97 -8.57
N ALA A 104 5.39 -13.89 -9.21
CA ALA A 104 6.29 -13.05 -10.01
C ALA A 104 7.36 -12.39 -9.11
N GLY A 105 6.99 -11.88 -7.94
CA GLY A 105 7.96 -11.32 -6.99
C GLY A 105 8.95 -12.34 -6.44
N THR A 106 8.51 -13.59 -6.14
CA THR A 106 9.41 -14.66 -5.67
C THR A 106 10.33 -15.16 -6.79
N THR A 107 9.83 -15.27 -8.02
CA THR A 107 10.69 -15.60 -9.18
C THR A 107 11.72 -14.49 -9.44
N MET A 108 11.31 -13.22 -9.31
CA MET A 108 12.22 -12.07 -9.39
C MET A 108 13.30 -12.12 -8.29
N LEU A 109 12.92 -12.43 -7.04
CA LEU A 109 13.86 -12.65 -5.94
C LEU A 109 14.83 -13.80 -6.24
N GLY A 110 14.32 -14.91 -6.78
CA GLY A 110 15.13 -16.06 -7.20
C GLY A 110 16.16 -15.68 -8.27
N LEU A 111 15.78 -14.86 -9.25
CA LEU A 111 16.69 -14.35 -10.27
C LEU A 111 17.75 -13.38 -9.72
N GLN A 112 17.47 -12.65 -8.63
CA GLN A 112 18.50 -11.84 -7.97
C GLN A 112 19.54 -12.71 -7.25
N LEU A 113 19.14 -13.87 -6.74
CA LEU A 113 20.03 -14.83 -6.09
C LEU A 113 20.79 -15.69 -7.11
N ARG A 114 20.17 -15.98 -8.26
CA ARG A 114 20.74 -16.76 -9.36
C ARG A 114 20.42 -16.08 -10.69
N PRO A 115 21.27 -15.14 -11.15
CA PRO A 115 21.01 -14.39 -12.36
C PRO A 115 21.04 -15.30 -13.58
N LEU A 116 19.92 -15.36 -14.30
CA LEU A 116 19.82 -15.99 -15.62
C LEU A 116 19.86 -14.91 -16.70
N PRO A 117 20.72 -15.04 -17.72
CA PRO A 117 20.85 -14.04 -18.77
C PRO A 117 19.54 -13.90 -19.56
N GLY A 118 19.09 -12.66 -19.79
CA GLY A 118 17.91 -12.35 -20.62
C GLY A 118 16.54 -12.45 -19.94
N TRP A 119 16.42 -13.11 -18.78
CA TRP A 119 15.13 -13.33 -18.11
C TRP A 119 14.71 -12.24 -17.12
N THR A 120 15.68 -11.47 -16.62
CA THR A 120 15.45 -10.47 -15.56
C THR A 120 14.47 -9.37 -15.97
N LEU A 121 14.55 -8.91 -17.22
CA LEU A 121 13.67 -7.86 -17.74
C LEU A 121 12.23 -8.36 -17.89
N LEU A 122 12.05 -9.56 -18.45
CA LEU A 122 10.72 -10.16 -18.61
C LEU A 122 10.04 -10.41 -17.26
N VAL A 123 10.79 -10.94 -16.29
CA VAL A 123 10.27 -11.19 -14.94
C VAL A 123 10.00 -9.88 -14.20
N ALA A 124 10.83 -8.85 -14.36
CA ALA A 124 10.58 -7.54 -13.79
C ALA A 124 9.30 -6.91 -14.36
N LEU A 125 9.10 -6.95 -15.69
CA LEU A 125 7.87 -6.46 -16.33
C LEU A 125 6.63 -7.24 -15.85
N ALA A 126 6.71 -8.57 -15.82
CA ALA A 126 5.63 -9.42 -15.33
C ALA A 126 5.29 -9.11 -13.86
N THR A 127 6.31 -8.92 -13.01
CA THR A 127 6.13 -8.55 -11.60
C THR A 127 5.46 -7.19 -11.46
N CYS A 128 5.87 -6.21 -12.25
CA CYS A 128 5.27 -4.88 -12.27
C CYS A 128 3.77 -4.94 -12.62
N LEU A 129 3.43 -5.61 -13.73
CA LEU A 129 2.05 -5.76 -14.19
C LEU A 129 1.18 -6.52 -13.18
N CYS A 130 1.69 -7.62 -12.62
CA CYS A 130 0.97 -8.40 -11.62
C CYS A 130 0.76 -7.60 -10.32
N ALA A 131 1.77 -6.84 -9.86
CA ALA A 131 1.65 -6.01 -8.67
C ALA A 131 0.62 -4.87 -8.86
N LEU A 132 0.60 -4.21 -10.02
CA LEU A 132 -0.43 -3.22 -10.36
C LEU A 132 -1.83 -3.86 -10.40
N ALA A 133 -1.96 -5.05 -11.01
CA ALA A 133 -3.20 -5.80 -11.04
C ALA A 133 -3.67 -6.23 -9.64
N ALA A 134 -2.74 -6.58 -8.74
CA ALA A 134 -3.04 -6.94 -7.36
C ALA A 134 -3.56 -5.75 -6.53
N VAL A 135 -3.00 -4.56 -6.73
CA VAL A 135 -3.50 -3.32 -6.10
C VAL A 135 -4.88 -2.95 -6.65
N ALA A 136 -5.07 -3.04 -7.97
CA ALA A 136 -6.36 -2.79 -8.61
C ALA A 136 -7.43 -3.79 -8.11
N GLY A 137 -7.08 -5.08 -8.03
CA GLY A 137 -7.94 -6.12 -7.49
C GLY A 137 -8.38 -5.83 -6.05
N LEU A 138 -7.42 -5.47 -5.18
CA LEU A 138 -7.73 -5.05 -3.80
C LEU A 138 -8.65 -3.84 -3.73
N ALA A 139 -8.43 -2.84 -4.60
CA ALA A 139 -9.24 -1.63 -4.65
C ALA A 139 -10.71 -1.92 -5.01
N LEU A 140 -10.96 -2.97 -5.79
CA LEU A 140 -12.28 -3.38 -6.25
C LEU A 140 -13.00 -4.34 -5.28
N THR A 141 -12.28 -5.03 -4.39
CA THR A 141 -12.90 -5.90 -3.38
C THR A 141 -13.74 -5.14 -2.36
N GLY A 142 -14.91 -5.70 -1.99
CA GLY A 142 -15.84 -5.13 -1.02
C GLY A 142 -16.95 -4.25 -1.61
N HIS A 143 -17.16 -4.27 -2.92
CA HIS A 143 -18.27 -3.55 -3.56
C HIS A 143 -19.46 -4.46 -3.86
N GLY A 144 -20.62 -4.10 -3.32
CA GLY A 144 -21.90 -4.60 -3.79
C GLY A 144 -22.47 -3.63 -4.83
N GLY A 145 -22.27 -3.91 -6.13
CA GLY A 145 -23.08 -3.43 -7.27
C GLY A 145 -23.29 -1.92 -7.52
N GLY A 146 -22.98 -1.04 -6.57
CA GLY A 146 -23.13 0.41 -6.72
C GLY A 146 -21.96 1.00 -7.50
N THR A 147 -22.26 1.99 -8.33
CA THR A 147 -21.31 2.79 -9.11
C THR A 147 -20.06 3.12 -8.29
N ALA A 148 -18.97 2.41 -8.56
CA ALA A 148 -17.69 2.69 -7.95
C ALA A 148 -17.36 4.15 -8.25
N ALA A 149 -17.15 4.96 -7.21
CA ALA A 149 -16.69 6.34 -7.41
C ALA A 149 -15.45 6.29 -8.32
N PRO A 150 -15.49 6.90 -9.51
CA PRO A 150 -14.54 6.65 -10.62
C PRO A 150 -13.09 6.91 -10.23
N LEU A 151 -12.87 7.63 -9.14
CA LEU A 151 -11.57 8.00 -8.59
C LEU A 151 -10.99 7.01 -7.58
N ARG A 152 -11.72 5.97 -7.14
CA ARG A 152 -11.23 5.06 -6.08
C ARG A 152 -10.04 4.21 -6.52
N LEU A 153 -10.11 3.61 -7.71
CA LEU A 153 -9.02 2.83 -8.28
C LEU A 153 -7.74 3.67 -8.45
N PRO A 154 -7.78 4.85 -9.11
CA PRO A 154 -6.57 5.66 -9.26
C PRO A 154 -6.05 6.18 -7.91
N THR A 155 -6.94 6.51 -6.96
CA THR A 155 -6.51 6.91 -5.60
C THR A 155 -5.79 5.78 -4.87
N ARG A 156 -6.31 4.55 -4.95
CA ARG A 156 -5.69 3.37 -4.31
C ARG A 156 -4.34 3.03 -4.91
N LEU A 157 -4.21 3.11 -6.23
CA LEU A 157 -2.93 2.94 -6.92
C LEU A 157 -1.93 4.02 -6.50
N ALA A 158 -2.33 5.30 -6.52
CA ALA A 158 -1.46 6.40 -6.12
C ALA A 158 -0.97 6.25 -4.68
N LEU A 159 -1.85 5.86 -3.75
CA LEU A 159 -1.48 5.62 -2.35
C LEU A 159 -0.54 4.42 -2.17
N ALA A 160 -0.79 3.31 -2.89
CA ALA A 160 0.09 2.15 -2.85
C ALA A 160 1.48 2.48 -3.40
N LEU A 161 1.55 3.22 -4.51
CA LEU A 161 2.80 3.66 -5.12
C LEU A 161 3.54 4.68 -4.24
N LEU A 162 2.84 5.64 -3.63
CA LEU A 162 3.44 6.61 -2.71
C LEU A 162 4.02 5.91 -1.46
N ALA A 163 3.26 5.00 -0.85
CA ALA A 163 3.71 4.24 0.31
C ALA A 163 4.91 3.34 -0.04
N GLY A 164 4.84 2.65 -1.19
CA GLY A 164 5.94 1.83 -1.70
C GLY A 164 7.21 2.65 -1.96
N ALA A 165 7.08 3.83 -2.56
CA ALA A 165 8.19 4.75 -2.79
C ALA A 165 8.80 5.24 -1.48
N ALA A 166 7.97 5.67 -0.52
CA ALA A 166 8.45 6.14 0.78
C ALA A 166 9.23 5.06 1.54
N VAL A 167 8.74 3.81 1.54
CA VAL A 167 9.47 2.67 2.12
C VAL A 167 10.77 2.39 1.36
N LEU A 168 10.77 2.44 0.03
CA LEU A 168 11.97 2.26 -0.78
C LEU A 168 13.04 3.32 -0.44
N PHE A 169 12.66 4.59 -0.34
CA PHE A 169 13.56 5.67 0.00
C PHE A 169 14.10 5.54 1.43
N ALA A 170 13.27 5.10 2.38
CA ALA A 170 13.73 4.76 3.73
C ALA A 170 14.78 3.65 3.74
N LEU A 171 14.57 2.58 2.97
CA LEU A 171 15.56 1.49 2.84
C LEU A 171 16.87 1.97 2.21
N ILE A 172 16.80 2.79 1.17
CA ILE A 172 17.97 3.37 0.51
C ILE A 172 18.75 4.26 1.49
N ALA A 173 18.05 5.15 2.21
CA ALA A 173 18.67 6.06 3.18
C ALA A 173 19.33 5.32 4.34
N LEU A 174 18.68 4.25 4.86
CA LEU A 174 19.26 3.41 5.92
C LEU A 174 20.50 2.64 5.46
N ARG A 175 20.58 2.28 4.17
CA ARG A 175 21.70 1.50 3.64
C ARG A 175 22.88 2.37 3.21
N TRP A 176 22.63 3.57 2.70
CA TRP A 176 23.66 4.52 2.27
C TRP A 176 23.49 5.87 2.98
N PRO A 177 24.01 6.01 4.21
CA PRO A 177 24.04 7.29 4.90
C PRO A 177 25.05 8.22 4.21
N GLY A 178 24.55 9.11 3.34
CA GLY A 178 25.38 10.09 2.64
C GLY A 178 24.57 11.29 2.17
N ALA A 179 25.15 12.48 2.28
CA ALA A 179 24.46 13.76 2.04
C ALA A 179 23.88 13.89 0.61
N GLY A 180 24.50 13.26 -0.40
CA GLY A 180 24.03 13.28 -1.79
C GLY A 180 22.89 12.31 -2.11
N VAL A 181 22.70 11.25 -1.32
CA VAL A 181 21.65 10.24 -1.56
C VAL A 181 20.35 10.61 -0.86
N GLY A 182 20.43 11.39 0.22
CA GLY A 182 19.27 11.76 1.05
C GLY A 182 18.24 12.68 0.37
N THR A 183 18.68 13.59 -0.51
CA THR A 183 17.79 14.60 -1.14
C THR A 183 17.32 14.23 -2.55
N GLY A 184 18.02 13.33 -3.23
CA GLY A 184 17.66 12.85 -4.58
C GLY A 184 16.20 12.36 -4.75
N PRO A 185 15.57 11.67 -3.78
CA PRO A 185 14.20 11.18 -3.92
C PRO A 185 13.10 12.20 -3.60
N VAL A 186 13.45 13.38 -3.09
CA VAL A 186 12.50 14.41 -2.67
C VAL A 186 11.55 14.86 -3.80
N PRO A 187 12.00 15.22 -5.02
CA PRO A 187 11.09 15.68 -6.08
C PRO A 187 10.07 14.61 -6.50
N SER A 188 10.48 13.33 -6.54
CA SER A 188 9.57 12.23 -6.86
C SER A 188 8.49 12.05 -5.79
N LEU A 189 8.85 12.21 -4.51
CA LEU A 189 7.89 12.16 -3.41
C LEU A 189 6.92 13.35 -3.42
N LEU A 190 7.41 14.56 -3.74
CA LEU A 190 6.56 15.74 -3.88
C LEU A 190 5.50 15.52 -4.96
N LEU A 191 5.92 15.06 -6.15
CA LEU A 191 5.03 14.84 -7.29
C LEU A 191 4.01 13.71 -7.02
N LEU A 192 4.45 12.58 -6.45
CA LEU A 192 3.55 11.48 -6.07
C LEU A 192 2.59 11.88 -4.95
N GLY A 193 3.06 12.63 -3.95
CA GLY A 193 2.24 13.15 -2.86
C GLY A 193 1.19 14.13 -3.36
N ALA A 194 1.54 14.99 -4.32
CA ALA A 194 0.63 15.95 -4.92
C ALA A 194 -0.45 15.25 -5.74
N ALA A 195 -0.07 14.26 -6.55
CA ALA A 195 -1.00 13.45 -7.32
C ALA A 195 -1.96 12.66 -6.40
N ALA A 196 -1.44 12.00 -5.36
CA ALA A 196 -2.26 11.28 -4.39
C ALA A 196 -3.20 12.21 -3.62
N GLY A 197 -2.70 13.39 -3.18
CA GLY A 197 -3.49 14.40 -2.50
C GLY A 197 -4.59 14.99 -3.38
N ALA A 198 -4.30 15.28 -4.66
CA ALA A 198 -5.28 15.78 -5.62
C ALA A 198 -6.40 14.74 -5.89
N LEU A 199 -6.02 13.47 -6.06
CA LEU A 199 -6.98 12.38 -6.25
C LEU A 199 -7.87 12.17 -5.00
N LEU A 200 -7.30 12.26 -3.80
CA LEU A 200 -8.06 12.21 -2.54
C LEU A 200 -9.03 13.37 -2.41
N LEU A 201 -8.56 14.60 -2.67
CA LEU A 201 -9.39 15.80 -2.65
C LEU A 201 -10.55 15.70 -3.65
N ALA A 202 -10.27 15.24 -4.87
CA ALA A 202 -11.29 15.02 -5.91
C ALA A 202 -12.29 13.93 -5.49
N ALA A 203 -11.81 12.82 -4.90
CA ALA A 203 -12.68 11.76 -4.40
C ALA A 203 -13.59 12.26 -3.26
N TRP A 204 -13.05 13.05 -2.33
CA TRP A 204 -13.85 13.62 -1.24
C TRP A 204 -14.81 14.71 -1.68
N HIS A 205 -14.48 15.45 -2.73
CA HIS A 205 -15.39 16.43 -3.32
C HIS A 205 -16.63 15.73 -3.89
N GLY A 206 -16.45 14.59 -4.56
CA GLY A 206 -17.57 13.75 -5.04
C GLY A 206 -18.43 13.16 -3.91
N ASP A 207 -17.85 12.89 -2.74
CA ASP A 207 -18.53 12.28 -1.58
C ASP A 207 -19.13 13.31 -0.58
N GLY A 208 -19.39 14.56 -1.01
CA GLY A 208 -20.04 15.59 -0.17
C GLY A 208 -19.10 16.46 0.70
N GLY A 209 -17.80 16.48 0.37
CA GLY A 209 -16.83 17.45 0.87
C GLY A 209 -16.09 17.08 2.18
N LEU A 210 -15.32 18.05 2.69
CA LEU A 210 -14.40 17.94 3.84
C LEU A 210 -15.08 17.83 5.21
N ARG A 211 -16.42 17.74 5.27
CA ARG A 211 -17.24 17.89 6.51
C ARG A 211 -16.98 16.85 7.61
N ARG A 212 -16.15 15.83 7.38
CA ARG A 212 -15.63 14.95 8.44
C ARG A 212 -14.28 15.47 8.91
N GLY A 213 -14.24 16.13 10.06
CA GLY A 213 -13.06 16.76 10.67
C GLY A 213 -11.86 15.84 10.98
N ARG A 214 -11.83 14.60 10.50
CA ARG A 214 -10.67 13.68 10.55
C ARG A 214 -10.03 13.43 9.17
N ARG A 215 -10.68 13.81 8.07
CA ARG A 215 -10.14 13.68 6.70
C ARG A 215 -8.93 14.58 6.48
N TRP A 216 -8.97 15.81 6.99
CA TRP A 216 -7.82 16.73 6.91
C TRP A 216 -6.55 16.13 7.53
N LEU A 217 -6.69 15.36 8.61
CA LEU A 217 -5.58 14.74 9.32
C LEU A 217 -4.91 13.66 8.44
N ALA A 218 -5.71 12.85 7.73
CA ALA A 218 -5.17 11.89 6.75
C ALA A 218 -4.42 12.61 5.61
N LEU A 219 -4.99 13.69 5.08
CA LEU A 219 -4.33 14.55 4.08
C LEU A 219 -3.00 15.10 4.59
N VAL A 220 -2.98 15.59 5.83
CA VAL A 220 -1.78 16.19 6.44
C VAL A 220 -0.66 15.17 6.58
N LEU A 221 -0.97 13.95 7.02
CA LEU A 221 0.02 12.87 7.11
C LEU A 221 0.48 12.34 5.74
N LEU A 222 -0.31 12.51 4.68
CA LEU A 222 0.00 12.01 3.34
C LEU A 222 0.81 12.98 2.48
N ALA A 223 0.65 14.29 2.67
CA ALA A 223 1.27 15.29 1.81
C ALA A 223 2.13 16.32 2.58
N PRO A 224 1.58 17.29 3.33
CA PRO A 224 2.39 18.37 3.88
C PRO A 224 3.39 17.90 4.94
N LEU A 225 3.05 16.93 5.79
CA LEU A 225 4.00 16.40 6.78
C LEU A 225 5.20 15.68 6.13
N PRO A 226 5.01 14.70 5.21
CA PRO A 226 6.14 14.07 4.54
C PRO A 226 6.91 15.05 3.64
N TRP A 227 6.26 16.09 3.10
CA TRP A 227 6.95 17.15 2.36
C TRP A 227 7.84 18.01 3.26
N LEU A 228 7.34 18.45 4.41
CA LEU A 228 8.13 19.22 5.37
C LEU A 228 9.34 18.42 5.86
N LEU A 229 9.13 17.14 6.16
CA LEU A 229 10.21 16.22 6.53
C LEU A 229 11.22 16.05 5.38
N ALA A 230 10.75 15.83 4.15
CA ALA A 230 11.61 15.68 2.99
C ALA A 230 12.39 16.97 2.66
N LEU A 231 11.76 18.15 2.81
CA LEU A 231 12.40 19.44 2.61
C LEU A 231 13.43 19.76 3.69
N LEU A 232 13.23 19.28 4.92
CA LEU A 232 14.21 19.39 6.00
C LEU A 232 15.56 18.77 5.61
N LEU A 233 15.57 17.76 4.74
CA LEU A 233 16.80 17.14 4.25
C LEU A 233 17.65 18.05 3.37
N TYR A 234 17.07 19.10 2.75
CA TYR A 234 17.87 20.13 2.08
C TYR A 234 18.62 21.02 3.08
N ALA A 235 18.06 21.23 4.28
CA ALA A 235 18.71 22.00 5.33
C ALA A 235 19.71 21.15 6.12
N VAL A 236 19.38 19.88 6.38
CA VAL A 236 20.17 18.96 7.21
C VAL A 236 20.28 17.58 6.53
N PRO A 237 21.14 17.42 5.51
CA PRO A 237 21.22 16.18 4.73
C PRO A 237 21.75 14.98 5.55
N GLY A 238 22.44 15.23 6.66
CA GLY A 238 22.92 14.18 7.57
C GLY A 238 21.82 13.40 8.31
N TRP A 239 20.57 13.87 8.28
CA TRP A 239 19.44 13.25 8.98
C TRP A 239 18.62 12.29 8.09
N ALA A 240 19.10 11.98 6.88
CA ALA A 240 18.40 11.10 5.95
C ALA A 240 17.98 9.76 6.57
N THR A 241 18.83 9.17 7.42
CA THR A 241 18.56 7.87 8.06
C THR A 241 17.41 7.90 9.06
N THR A 242 17.09 9.05 9.65
CA THR A 242 15.99 9.21 10.62
C THR A 242 14.74 9.78 9.98
N VAL A 243 14.90 10.74 9.07
CA VAL A 243 13.79 11.44 8.42
C VAL A 243 13.06 10.55 7.43
N TRP A 244 13.74 9.75 6.61
CA TRP A 244 13.05 8.91 5.63
C TRP A 244 12.17 7.82 6.26
N PRO A 245 12.57 7.13 7.34
CA PRO A 245 11.66 6.28 8.10
C PRO A 245 10.46 7.02 8.68
N LEU A 246 10.63 8.26 9.16
CA LEU A 246 9.52 9.10 9.64
C LEU A 246 8.55 9.47 8.50
N VAL A 247 9.08 9.78 7.31
CA VAL A 247 8.28 10.00 6.09
C VAL A 247 7.46 8.76 5.75
N ALA A 248 8.09 7.58 5.72
CA ALA A 248 7.41 6.31 5.46
C ALA A 248 6.33 6.02 6.52
N ALA A 249 6.63 6.23 7.81
CA ALA A 249 5.68 6.06 8.89
C ALA A 249 4.49 7.04 8.77
N SER A 250 4.74 8.29 8.39
CA SER A 250 3.70 9.30 8.15
C SER A 250 2.75 8.87 7.03
N VAL A 251 3.31 8.46 5.88
CA VAL A 251 2.53 8.02 4.72
C VAL A 251 1.69 6.77 5.05
N LEU A 252 2.27 5.79 5.75
CA LEU A 252 1.56 4.59 6.21
C LEU A 252 0.43 4.91 7.19
N ALA A 253 0.69 5.80 8.16
CA ALA A 253 -0.31 6.23 9.12
C ALA A 253 -1.47 6.98 8.44
N GLY A 254 -1.17 7.86 7.47
CA GLY A 254 -2.18 8.54 6.65
C GLY A 254 -3.01 7.58 5.81
N ALA A 255 -2.38 6.59 5.16
CA ALA A 255 -3.09 5.56 4.39
C ALA A 255 -3.99 4.66 5.27
N LEU A 256 -3.55 4.37 6.49
CA LEU A 256 -4.35 3.63 7.49
C LEU A 256 -5.54 4.44 7.98
N LEU A 257 -5.35 5.73 8.26
CA LEU A 257 -6.42 6.63 8.65
C LEU A 257 -7.49 6.73 7.54
N GLU A 258 -7.08 6.82 6.28
CA GLU A 258 -8.01 6.84 5.15
C GLU A 258 -8.79 5.54 5.02
N GLN A 259 -8.15 4.38 5.20
CA GLN A 259 -8.86 3.09 5.22
C GLN A 259 -9.89 2.98 6.35
N ARG A 260 -9.57 3.48 7.54
CA ARG A 260 -10.51 3.49 8.68
C ARG A 260 -11.70 4.39 8.41
N GLN A 261 -11.47 5.57 7.83
CA GLN A 261 -12.52 6.55 7.57
C GLN A 261 -13.45 6.12 6.42
N GLY A 262 -12.92 5.46 5.39
CA GLY A 262 -13.73 4.87 4.32
C GLY A 262 -14.57 3.67 4.79
N GLY A 263 -14.09 2.89 5.77
CA GLY A 263 -14.82 1.75 6.34
C GLY A 263 -16.01 2.14 7.23
N MET A 264 -15.91 3.24 7.98
CA MET A 264 -17.01 3.73 8.84
C MET A 264 -18.17 4.40 8.06
N ALA A 265 -18.01 4.63 6.76
CA ALA A 265 -19.06 5.21 5.92
C ALA A 265 -19.97 4.15 5.26
N ALA A 266 -19.62 2.87 5.36
CA ALA A 266 -20.26 1.76 4.67
C ALA A 266 -20.93 0.74 5.62
N GLY A 267 -20.96 1.03 6.92
CA GLY A 267 -21.73 0.31 7.94
C GLY A 267 -22.82 1.21 8.47
#